data_AF-A0A849NHT7-F1
#
_entry.id   AF-A0A849NHT7-F1
#
_cell.length_a   1.000
_cell.length_b   1.000
_cell.length_c   1.000
_cell.angle_alpha   90.00
_cell.angle_beta   90.00
_cell.angle_gamma   90.00
#
_symmetry.space_group_name_H-M   'P 1'
#
loop_
_entity.id
_entity.type
_entity.pdbx_description
1 polymer ?
#
loop_
_entity_poly.entity_id
_entity_poly.type
_entity_poly.pdbx_seq_one_letter_code
_entity_poly.pdbx_strand_id
1 'polypeptide(L)'
;MSDKIYNEIETVFQRSNSSDELFDALQLAISKKYNSPELYKILLANPALSKDELQMFTEKIADEFTNCRYEIYYWTAQIFENNFTDYSYLERAIYYYQKAAICNPEECGPLLSVLQLYSYDIPLPTNETIMQIVNIGIESVKLKAKLYYAMAEHFRKVGNMELERKYKSIAEKAAHNENQ
;
A
#
# COMPACT_ATOMS: atom_id res chain seq x y z
N MET A 1 11.13 -2.78 29.83
CA MET A 1 11.64 -1.42 30.08
C MET A 1 11.52 -0.68 28.76
N SER A 2 10.61 0.30 28.65
CA SER A 2 10.53 1.10 27.43
C SER A 2 11.81 1.93 27.31
N ASP A 3 12.45 1.90 26.15
CA ASP A 3 13.57 2.77 25.87
C ASP A 3 13.07 4.22 25.94
N LYS A 4 13.61 5.02 26.86
CA LYS A 4 13.18 6.40 27.07
C LYS A 4 13.27 7.22 25.77
N ILE A 5 14.30 6.96 24.97
CA ILE A 5 14.52 7.64 23.69
C ILE A 5 13.46 7.21 22.67
N TYR A 6 13.07 5.93 22.67
CA TYR A 6 12.00 5.46 21.78
C TYR A 6 10.68 6.20 22.05
N ASN A 7 10.28 6.30 23.32
CA ASN A 7 9.05 7.01 23.68
C ASN A 7 9.11 8.51 23.37
N GLU A 8 10.29 9.13 23.50
CA GLU A 8 10.51 10.54 23.13
C GLU A 8 10.32 10.73 21.62
N ILE A 9 10.91 9.88 20.78
CA ILE A 9 10.73 9.91 19.33
C ILE A 9 9.27 9.69 18.94
N GLU A 10 8.63 8.67 19.51
CA GLU A 10 7.21 8.39 19.26
C GLU A 10 6.34 9.60 19.61
N THR A 11 6.62 10.27 20.73
CA THR A 11 5.91 11.49 21.13
C THR A 11 6.09 12.62 20.12
N VAL A 12 7.31 12.82 19.60
CA VAL A 12 7.57 13.81 18.54
C VAL A 12 6.78 13.46 17.28
N PHE A 13 6.82 12.20 16.83
CA PHE A 13 6.07 11.73 15.67
C PHE A 13 4.56 11.93 15.81
N GLN A 14 4.01 11.76 17.01
CA GLN A 14 2.57 11.94 17.26
C GLN A 14 2.13 13.41 17.29
N ARG A 15 2.98 14.30 17.81
CA ARG A 15 2.52 15.64 18.27
C ARG A 15 3.20 16.80 17.58
N SER A 16 4.38 16.60 17.00
CA SER A 16 5.07 17.70 16.34
C SER A 16 4.30 18.14 15.10
N ASN A 17 4.26 19.44 14.92
CA ASN A 17 3.71 20.16 13.79
C ASN A 17 4.80 20.85 12.96
N SER A 18 6.06 20.49 13.20
CA SER A 18 7.25 21.00 12.51
C SER A 18 7.91 19.89 11.71
N SER A 19 8.07 20.08 10.40
CA SER A 19 8.74 19.11 9.53
C SER A 19 10.20 18.88 9.94
N ASP A 20 10.91 19.95 10.34
CA ASP A 20 12.30 19.86 10.79
C ASP A 20 12.44 18.97 12.04
N GLU A 21 11.53 19.13 13.02
CA GLU A 21 11.53 18.29 14.22
C GLU A 21 11.22 16.82 13.90
N LEU A 22 10.27 16.58 12.98
CA LEU A 22 9.94 15.23 12.52
C LEU A 22 11.13 14.59 11.79
N PHE A 23 11.83 15.36 10.97
CA PHE A 23 13.03 14.90 10.28
C PHE A 23 14.17 14.56 11.26
N ASP A 24 14.44 15.43 12.23
CA ASP A 24 15.46 15.20 13.26
C ASP A 24 15.14 13.94 14.09
N ALA A 25 13.86 13.76 14.48
CA ALA A 25 13.41 12.57 15.18
C ALA A 25 13.53 11.30 14.32
N LEU A 26 13.27 11.39 13.01
CA LEU A 26 13.48 10.29 12.06
C LEU A 26 14.97 9.92 11.96
N GLN A 27 15.86 10.90 11.82
CA GLN A 27 17.31 10.66 11.79
C GLN A 27 17.78 10.00 13.10
N LEU A 28 17.27 10.46 14.24
CA LEU A 28 17.57 9.86 15.53
C LEU A 28 17.09 8.40 15.59
N ALA A 29 15.86 8.11 15.16
CA ALA A 29 15.32 6.75 15.13
C ALA A 29 16.16 5.80 14.28
N ILE A 30 16.56 6.28 13.10
CA ILE A 30 17.45 5.56 12.17
C ILE A 30 18.81 5.30 12.81
N SER A 31 19.43 6.33 13.41
CA SER A 31 20.75 6.21 14.07
C SER A 31 20.73 5.20 15.22
N LYS A 32 19.60 5.07 15.91
CA LYS A 32 19.37 4.10 16.98
C LYS A 32 18.94 2.72 16.46
N LYS A 33 18.76 2.57 15.14
CA LYS A 33 18.32 1.34 14.47
C LYS A 33 16.99 0.81 15.01
N TYR A 34 16.06 1.72 15.30
CA TYR A 34 14.71 1.34 15.74
C TYR A 34 13.89 0.76 14.60
N ASN A 35 14.05 -0.54 14.38
CA ASN A 35 13.42 -1.27 13.30
C ASN A 35 11.98 -1.68 13.65
N SER A 36 11.09 -0.70 13.78
CA SER A 36 9.69 -0.88 14.18
C SER A 36 8.75 -0.24 13.14
N PRO A 37 8.04 -1.02 12.31
CA PRO A 37 7.06 -0.46 11.36
C PRO A 37 6.03 0.43 12.05
N GLU A 38 5.57 0.03 13.24
CA GLU A 38 4.52 0.74 13.97
C GLU A 38 4.96 2.16 14.39
N LEU A 39 6.23 2.33 14.77
CA LEU A 39 6.78 3.65 15.07
C LEU A 39 6.72 4.58 13.85
N TYR A 40 7.08 4.04 12.68
CA TYR A 40 7.13 4.81 11.46
C TYR A 40 5.74 5.06 10.87
N LYS A 41 4.77 4.16 11.07
CA LYS A 41 3.37 4.42 10.71
C LYS A 41 2.82 5.64 11.42
N ILE A 42 3.20 5.87 12.67
CA ILE A 42 2.84 7.06 13.44
C ILE A 42 3.41 8.33 12.78
N LEU A 43 4.70 8.32 12.43
CA LEU A 43 5.32 9.44 11.71
C LEU A 43 4.59 9.75 10.40
N LEU A 44 4.38 8.72 9.57
CA LEU A 44 3.80 8.89 8.23
C LEU A 44 2.33 9.32 8.29
N ALA A 45 1.62 9.02 9.38
CA ALA A 45 0.26 9.48 9.62
C ALA A 45 0.20 10.93 10.18
N ASN A 46 1.34 11.58 10.43
CA ASN A 46 1.35 12.93 10.99
C ASN A 46 0.83 13.95 9.95
N PRO A 47 -0.19 14.76 10.27
CA PRO A 47 -0.81 15.69 9.32
C PRO A 47 0.06 16.90 8.97
N ALA A 48 1.18 17.13 9.67
CA ALA A 48 2.13 18.18 9.34
C ALA A 48 2.96 17.84 8.09
N LEU A 49 3.00 16.57 7.68
CA LEU A 49 3.72 16.16 6.48
C LEU A 49 2.97 16.60 5.23
N SER A 50 3.68 17.33 4.36
CA SER A 50 3.26 17.47 2.98
C SER A 50 3.33 16.14 2.25
N LYS A 51 2.64 16.06 1.11
CA LYS A 51 2.67 14.88 0.25
C LYS A 51 4.08 14.49 -0.19
N ASP A 52 4.98 15.45 -0.39
CA ASP A 52 6.35 15.20 -0.85
C ASP A 52 7.25 14.74 0.32
N GLU A 53 7.06 15.30 1.51
CA GLU A 53 7.72 14.83 2.73
C GLU A 53 7.29 13.42 3.10
N LEU A 54 6.00 13.11 2.97
CA LEU A 54 5.47 11.76 3.16
C LEU A 54 6.19 10.76 2.25
N GLN A 55 6.37 11.08 0.96
CA GLN A 55 7.12 10.24 0.04
C GLN A 55 8.59 10.13 0.45
N MET A 56 9.25 11.26 0.70
CA MET A 56 10.66 11.28 1.07
C MET A 56 10.94 10.45 2.33
N PHE A 57 10.12 10.59 3.36
CA PHE A 57 10.25 9.84 4.60
C PHE A 57 9.96 8.34 4.36
N THR A 58 8.91 8.03 3.60
CA THR A 58 8.58 6.63 3.22
C THR A 58 9.77 5.95 2.55
N GLU A 59 10.36 6.56 1.52
CA GLU A 59 11.51 5.97 0.83
C GLU A 59 12.73 5.87 1.75
N LYS A 60 13.00 6.88 2.56
CA LYS A 60 14.13 6.86 3.50
C LYS A 60 14.02 5.71 4.51
N ILE A 61 12.83 5.47 5.05
CA ILE A 61 12.57 4.37 5.99
C ILE A 61 12.70 3.02 5.27
N ALA A 62 12.10 2.89 4.09
CA ALA A 62 12.12 1.67 3.29
C ALA A 62 13.55 1.29 2.85
N ASP A 63 14.38 2.26 2.51
CA ASP A 63 15.77 2.05 2.12
C ASP A 63 16.62 1.53 3.30
N GLU A 64 16.40 2.09 4.49
CA GLU A 64 17.15 1.73 5.69
C GLU A 64 16.72 0.39 6.30
N PHE A 65 15.40 0.13 6.35
CA PHE A 65 14.82 -1.05 7.01
C PHE A 65 14.09 -1.94 6.02
N THR A 66 14.84 -2.80 5.34
CA THR A 66 14.32 -3.65 4.26
C THR A 66 13.19 -4.59 4.70
N ASN A 67 13.22 -5.04 5.95
CA ASN A 67 12.20 -5.90 6.56
C ASN A 67 10.87 -5.18 6.87
N CYS A 68 10.82 -3.85 6.77
CA CYS A 68 9.62 -3.04 6.99
C CYS A 68 9.01 -2.52 5.69
N ARG A 69 9.66 -2.74 4.53
CA ARG A 69 9.29 -2.12 3.25
C ARG A 69 7.84 -2.36 2.87
N TYR A 70 7.40 -3.62 3.01
CA TYR A 70 6.02 -3.99 2.69
C TYR A 70 5.02 -3.18 3.52
N GLU A 71 5.16 -3.20 4.85
CA GLU A 71 4.25 -2.52 5.77
C GLU A 71 4.27 -1.01 5.57
N ILE A 72 5.45 -0.43 5.32
CA ILE A 72 5.62 1.00 5.13
C ILE A 72 5.02 1.47 3.81
N TYR A 73 5.32 0.78 2.70
CA TYR A 73 4.72 1.13 1.41
C TYR A 73 3.21 0.92 1.42
N TYR A 74 2.73 -0.17 2.01
CA TYR A 74 1.29 -0.43 2.09
C TYR A 74 0.56 0.64 2.92
N TRP A 75 1.13 1.03 4.07
CA TRP A 75 0.57 2.10 4.89
C TRP A 75 0.57 3.45 4.18
N THR A 76 1.68 3.82 3.53
CA THR A 76 1.75 5.07 2.76
C THR A 76 0.72 5.12 1.63
N ALA A 77 0.49 3.99 0.94
CA ALA A 77 -0.56 3.90 -0.07
C ALA A 77 -1.95 4.19 0.52
N GLN A 78 -2.26 3.61 1.68
CA GLN A 78 -3.53 3.83 2.39
C GLN A 78 -3.69 5.29 2.84
N ILE A 79 -2.62 5.97 3.23
CA ILE A 79 -2.67 7.40 3.55
C ILE A 79 -3.04 8.20 2.31
N PHE A 80 -2.38 7.95 1.17
CA PHE A 80 -2.71 8.65 -0.08
C PHE A 80 -4.15 8.38 -0.56
N GLU A 81 -4.61 7.14 -0.45
CA GLU A 81 -5.99 6.75 -0.79
C GLU A 81 -7.02 7.49 0.07
N ASN A 82 -6.82 7.54 1.39
CA ASN A 82 -7.79 8.14 2.31
C ASN A 82 -7.79 9.68 2.28
N ASN A 83 -6.70 10.30 1.81
CA ASN A 83 -6.55 11.75 1.72
C ASN A 83 -6.71 12.24 0.28
N PHE A 84 -7.59 11.62 -0.50
CA PHE A 84 -7.78 11.97 -1.91
C PHE A 84 -8.29 13.41 -2.07
N THR A 85 -7.37 14.36 -2.26
CA THR A 85 -7.68 15.77 -2.53
C THR A 85 -7.58 16.11 -4.02
N ASP A 86 -6.72 15.41 -4.75
CA ASP A 86 -6.53 15.59 -6.18
C ASP A 86 -6.02 14.29 -6.83
N TYR A 87 -6.00 14.25 -8.16
CA TYR A 87 -5.60 13.07 -8.94
C TYR A 87 -4.18 12.56 -8.62
N SER A 88 -3.26 13.42 -8.18
CA SER A 88 -1.89 13.00 -7.82
C SER A 88 -1.87 12.11 -6.58
N TYR A 89 -2.86 12.21 -5.68
CA TYR A 89 -3.00 11.29 -4.55
C TYR A 89 -3.34 9.87 -5.02
N LEU A 90 -4.23 9.74 -6.00
CA LEU A 90 -4.57 8.44 -6.60
C LEU A 90 -3.34 7.81 -7.26
N GLU A 91 -2.59 8.58 -8.05
CA GLU A 91 -1.37 8.08 -8.69
C GLU A 91 -0.34 7.60 -7.66
N ARG A 92 -0.16 8.33 -6.56
CA ARG A 92 0.74 7.96 -5.47
C ARG A 92 0.26 6.73 -4.70
N ALA A 93 -1.04 6.61 -4.43
CA ALA A 93 -1.61 5.42 -3.80
C ALA A 93 -1.35 4.17 -4.65
N ILE A 94 -1.62 4.24 -5.96
CA ILE A 94 -1.35 3.14 -6.91
C ILE A 94 0.13 2.78 -6.92
N TYR A 95 1.02 3.79 -6.98
CA TYR A 95 2.47 3.59 -6.96
C TYR A 95 2.94 2.84 -5.71
N TYR A 96 2.47 3.24 -4.53
CA TYR A 96 2.88 2.58 -3.29
C TYR A 96 2.24 1.21 -3.08
N TYR A 97 1.00 0.99 -3.55
CA TYR A 97 0.44 -0.37 -3.60
C TYR A 97 1.24 -1.29 -4.52
N GLN A 98 1.70 -0.79 -5.67
CA GLN A 98 2.59 -1.56 -6.55
C GLN A 98 3.91 -1.89 -5.86
N LYS A 99 4.55 -0.92 -5.18
CA LYS A 99 5.77 -1.18 -4.41
C LYS A 99 5.57 -2.21 -3.29
N ALA A 100 4.46 -2.13 -2.57
CA ALA A 100 4.10 -3.12 -1.55
C ALA A 100 3.95 -4.52 -2.16
N ALA A 101 3.23 -4.65 -3.28
CA ALA A 101 3.08 -5.91 -4.01
C ALA A 101 4.43 -6.48 -4.47
N ILE A 102 5.39 -5.64 -4.88
CA ILE A 102 6.73 -6.10 -5.29
C ILE A 102 7.54 -6.57 -4.06
N CYS A 103 7.40 -5.90 -2.91
CA CYS A 103 8.16 -6.25 -1.70
C CYS A 103 7.67 -7.56 -1.07
N ASN A 104 6.37 -7.84 -1.15
CA ASN A 104 5.79 -9.10 -0.68
C ASN A 104 4.75 -9.63 -1.68
N PRO A 105 5.20 -10.32 -2.74
CA PRO A 105 4.36 -10.70 -3.87
C PRO A 105 3.37 -11.83 -3.58
N GLU A 106 3.54 -12.55 -2.48
CA GLU A 106 2.61 -13.58 -2.05
C GLU A 106 1.33 -12.99 -1.42
N GLU A 107 1.39 -11.75 -0.94
CA GLU A 107 0.29 -11.06 -0.29
C GLU A 107 -0.70 -10.48 -1.30
N CYS A 108 -1.97 -10.86 -1.15
CA CYS A 108 -3.04 -10.37 -2.03
C CYS A 108 -3.51 -8.94 -1.72
N GLY A 109 -3.22 -8.43 -0.51
CA GLY A 109 -3.73 -7.15 0.01
C GLY A 109 -3.49 -5.98 -0.94
N PRO A 110 -2.24 -5.68 -1.34
CA PRO A 110 -1.95 -4.55 -2.23
C PRO A 110 -2.63 -4.63 -3.59
N LEU A 111 -2.76 -5.84 -4.17
CA LEU A 111 -3.41 -6.02 -5.47
C LEU A 111 -4.93 -5.87 -5.38
N LEU A 112 -5.53 -6.27 -4.25
CA LEU A 112 -6.95 -6.01 -4.00
C LEU A 112 -7.21 -4.52 -3.82
N SER A 113 -6.39 -3.83 -3.03
CA SER A 113 -6.54 -2.39 -2.80
C SER A 113 -6.34 -1.60 -4.08
N VAL A 114 -5.32 -1.89 -4.89
CA VAL A 114 -5.11 -1.18 -6.16
C VAL A 114 -6.26 -1.40 -7.16
N LEU A 115 -6.86 -2.59 -7.18
CA LEU A 115 -8.02 -2.88 -8.04
C LEU A 115 -9.27 -2.08 -7.62
N GLN A 116 -9.43 -1.81 -6.33
CA GLN A 116 -10.54 -1.00 -5.81
C GLN A 116 -10.45 0.47 -6.24
N LEU A 117 -9.25 0.95 -6.57
CA LEU A 117 -9.02 2.30 -7.07
C LEU A 117 -9.46 2.49 -8.55
N TYR A 118 -9.94 1.44 -9.22
CA TYR A 118 -10.41 1.52 -10.60
C TYR A 118 -11.68 2.36 -10.70
N SER A 119 -11.65 3.39 -11.55
CA SER A 119 -12.82 4.25 -11.81
C SER A 119 -13.67 3.65 -12.93
N TYR A 120 -14.92 3.27 -12.61
CA TYR A 120 -15.88 2.73 -13.59
C TYR A 120 -16.69 3.83 -14.28
N ASP A 121 -16.86 4.98 -13.64
CA ASP A 121 -17.67 6.08 -14.16
C ASP A 121 -16.90 6.97 -15.14
N ILE A 122 -15.61 7.17 -14.86
CA ILE A 122 -14.73 8.04 -15.65
C ILE A 122 -13.53 7.21 -16.12
N PRO A 123 -13.21 7.18 -17.43
CA PRO A 123 -12.00 6.54 -17.91
C PRO A 123 -10.78 7.37 -17.50
N LEU A 124 -10.08 6.90 -16.46
CA LEU A 124 -8.85 7.53 -15.98
C LEU A 124 -7.62 6.83 -16.58
N PRO A 125 -6.53 7.55 -16.88
CA PRO A 125 -5.27 6.94 -17.30
C PRO A 125 -4.75 5.87 -16.32
N THR A 126 -5.00 6.05 -15.03
CA THR A 126 -4.65 5.09 -13.97
C THR A 126 -5.37 3.75 -14.10
N ASN A 127 -6.53 3.66 -14.75
CA ASN A 127 -7.27 2.40 -14.93
C ASN A 127 -6.43 1.35 -15.67
N GLU A 128 -5.70 1.75 -16.72
CA GLU A 128 -4.82 0.84 -17.46
C GLU A 128 -3.67 0.35 -16.58
N THR A 129 -3.10 1.26 -15.79
CA THR A 129 -2.01 0.96 -14.85
C THR A 129 -2.48 -0.03 -13.76
N ILE A 130 -3.66 0.19 -13.18
CA ILE A 130 -4.27 -0.71 -12.20
C ILE A 130 -4.39 -2.12 -12.78
N MET A 131 -4.96 -2.25 -13.98
CA MET A 131 -5.14 -3.56 -14.60
C MET A 131 -3.81 -4.24 -14.93
N GLN A 132 -2.79 -3.48 -15.37
CA GLN A 132 -1.45 -4.02 -15.59
C GLN A 132 -0.83 -4.56 -14.29
N ILE A 133 -0.90 -3.79 -13.20
CA ILE A 133 -0.37 -4.20 -11.88
C ILE A 133 -1.04 -5.50 -11.43
N VAL A 134 -2.38 -5.56 -11.47
CA VAL A 134 -3.13 -6.74 -11.01
C VAL A 134 -2.84 -7.97 -11.87
N ASN A 135 -2.83 -7.81 -13.20
CA ASN A 135 -2.58 -8.93 -14.11
C ASN A 135 -1.15 -9.49 -14.01
N ILE A 136 -0.17 -8.65 -13.71
CA ILE A 136 1.21 -9.11 -13.48
C ILE A 136 1.33 -9.77 -12.10
N GLY A 137 0.78 -9.13 -11.06
CA GLY A 137 0.94 -9.58 -9.68
C GLY A 137 0.21 -10.87 -9.34
N ILE A 138 -0.93 -11.15 -9.99
CA ILE A 138 -1.79 -12.32 -9.68
C ILE A 138 -1.05 -13.67 -9.77
N GLU A 139 -0.01 -13.75 -10.60
CA GLU A 139 0.75 -14.99 -10.76
C GLU A 139 1.58 -15.35 -9.52
N SER A 140 1.95 -14.36 -8.71
CA SER A 140 2.83 -14.54 -7.55
C SER A 140 2.07 -14.69 -6.22
N VAL A 141 0.79 -14.33 -6.19
CA VAL A 141 -0.03 -14.36 -4.97
C VAL A 141 -0.32 -15.79 -4.53
N LYS A 142 -0.27 -16.03 -3.22
CA LYS A 142 -0.59 -17.34 -2.63
C LYS A 142 -2.10 -17.64 -2.60
N LEU A 143 -2.91 -16.65 -2.21
CA LEU A 143 -4.38 -16.72 -2.16
C LEU A 143 -5.00 -16.11 -3.42
N LYS A 144 -4.84 -16.80 -4.55
CA LYS A 144 -5.29 -16.33 -5.87
C LYS A 144 -6.81 -16.26 -5.98
N ALA A 145 -7.53 -17.14 -5.29
CA ALA A 145 -8.99 -17.22 -5.36
C ALA A 145 -9.66 -15.86 -5.07
N LYS A 146 -9.21 -15.17 -4.01
CA LYS A 146 -9.73 -13.85 -3.63
C LYS A 146 -9.55 -12.82 -4.73
N LEU A 147 -8.37 -12.79 -5.36
CA LEU A 147 -8.06 -11.85 -6.42
C LEU A 147 -8.84 -12.18 -7.71
N TYR A 148 -9.00 -13.47 -8.05
CA TYR A 148 -9.83 -13.87 -9.18
C TYR A 148 -11.32 -13.54 -8.98
N TYR A 149 -11.87 -13.68 -7.77
CA TYR A 149 -13.22 -13.21 -7.49
C TYR A 149 -13.35 -11.69 -7.65
N ALA A 150 -12.37 -10.93 -7.17
CA ALA A 150 -12.35 -9.48 -7.35
C ALA A 150 -12.25 -9.08 -8.84
N MET A 151 -11.45 -9.80 -9.63
CA MET A 151 -11.37 -9.61 -11.09
C MET A 151 -12.68 -9.95 -11.79
N ALA A 152 -13.36 -11.03 -11.40
CA ALA A 152 -14.68 -11.34 -11.94
C ALA A 152 -15.68 -10.22 -11.67
N GLU A 153 -15.69 -9.68 -10.45
CA GLU A 153 -16.53 -8.55 -10.07
C GLU A 153 -16.20 -7.29 -10.86
N HIS A 154 -14.91 -7.01 -11.10
CA HIS A 154 -14.47 -5.95 -12.00
C HIS A 154 -15.03 -6.14 -13.42
N PHE A 155 -14.88 -7.34 -14.00
CA PHE A 155 -15.38 -7.60 -15.36
C PHE A 155 -16.89 -7.52 -15.48
N ARG A 156 -17.62 -7.90 -14.42
CA ARG A 156 -19.06 -7.69 -14.32
C ARG A 156 -19.42 -6.21 -14.39
N LYS A 157 -18.71 -5.35 -13.65
CA LYS A 157 -18.95 -3.90 -13.61
C LYS A 157 -18.67 -3.20 -14.94
N VAL A 158 -17.66 -3.63 -15.70
CA VAL A 158 -17.38 -3.12 -17.05
C VAL A 158 -18.25 -3.77 -18.15
N GLY A 159 -19.16 -4.69 -17.79
CA GLY A 159 -20.09 -5.34 -18.71
C GLY A 159 -19.51 -6.52 -19.51
N ASN A 160 -18.30 -7.01 -19.17
CA ASN A 160 -17.68 -8.15 -19.83
C ASN A 160 -18.07 -9.48 -19.15
N MET A 161 -19.24 -9.98 -19.52
CA MET A 161 -19.81 -11.22 -18.96
C MET A 161 -18.99 -12.48 -19.26
N GLU A 162 -18.23 -12.49 -20.35
CA GLU A 162 -17.37 -13.63 -20.70
C GLU A 162 -16.21 -13.76 -19.71
N LEU A 163 -15.49 -12.65 -19.49
CA LEU A 163 -14.38 -12.62 -18.55
C LEU A 163 -14.86 -12.78 -17.11
N GLU A 164 -16.03 -12.23 -16.73
CA GLU A 164 -16.64 -12.50 -15.43
C GLU A 164 -16.77 -14.01 -15.18
N ARG A 165 -17.42 -14.75 -16.09
CA ARG A 165 -17.64 -16.20 -15.93
C ARG A 165 -16.32 -16.97 -15.88
N LYS A 166 -15.37 -16.58 -16.74
CA LYS A 166 -14.03 -17.17 -16.78
C LYS A 166 -13.34 -17.02 -15.42
N TYR A 167 -13.27 -15.80 -14.88
CA TYR A 167 -12.60 -15.53 -13.62
C TYR A 167 -13.32 -16.16 -12.42
N LYS A 168 -14.67 -16.24 -12.41
CA LYS A 168 -15.41 -17.02 -11.40
C LYS A 168 -15.01 -18.49 -11.39
N SER A 169 -14.98 -19.12 -12.56
CA SER A 169 -14.60 -20.54 -12.66
C SER A 169 -13.14 -20.80 -12.23
N ILE A 170 -12.22 -19.88 -12.56
CA ILE A 170 -10.83 -19.98 -12.12
C ILE A 170 -10.73 -19.78 -10.59
N ALA A 171 -11.49 -18.82 -10.04
CA ALA A 171 -11.53 -18.55 -8.60
C ALA A 171 -12.02 -19.76 -7.80
N GLU A 172 -13.09 -20.43 -8.25
CA GLU A 172 -13.63 -21.64 -7.62
C GLU A 172 -12.60 -22.77 -7.58
N LYS A 173 -11.87 -22.97 -8.69
CA LYS A 173 -10.79 -23.98 -8.76
C LYS A 173 -9.63 -23.63 -7.82
N ALA A 174 -9.21 -22.37 -7.81
CA ALA A 174 -8.16 -21.90 -6.91
C ALA A 174 -8.56 -22.07 -5.44
N ALA A 175 -9.79 -21.71 -5.07
CA ALA A 175 -10.30 -21.87 -3.71
C ALA A 175 -10.32 -23.33 -3.26
N HIS A 176 -10.64 -24.27 -4.16
CA HIS A 176 -10.58 -25.69 -3.83
C HIS A 176 -9.15 -26.14 -3.52
N ASN A 177 -8.18 -25.70 -4.32
CA ASN A 177 -6.76 -26.05 -4.13
C ASN A 177 -6.14 -25.39 -2.88
N GLU A 178 -6.58 -24.18 -2.52
CA GLU A 178 -6.09 -23.45 -1.35
C GLU A 178 -6.61 -24.03 -0.01
N ASN A 179 -7.71 -24.77 -0.03
CA ASN A 179 -8.33 -25.39 1.15
C ASN A 179 -7.88 -26.85 1.40
N GLN A 180 -6.96 -27.38 0.57
CA GLN A 180 -6.34 -28.70 0.72
C GLN A 180 -4.95 -28.57 1.35
#